data_AF-A0A9E2ACD9-F1
#
_entry.id   AF-A0A9E2ACD9-F1
#
_cell.length_a   1.000
_cell.length_b   1.000
_cell.length_c   1.000
_cell.angle_alpha   90.00
_cell.angle_beta   90.00
_cell.angle_gamma   90.00
#
_symmetry.space_group_name_H-M   'P 1'
#
loop_
_entity.id
_entity.type
_entity.pdbx_description
1 polymer ?
#
loop_
_entity_poly.entity_id
_entity_poly.type
_entity_poly.pdbx_seq_one_letter_code
_entity_poly.pdbx_strand_id
1 'polypeptide(L)' 'MTNHLISVLVENKPGVLARISSMFARRGFNIHSLAVGPTSDPDMSRMTVVVDA' A
#
# COMPACT_ATOMS: atom_id res chain seq x y z
N MET A 1 17.13 -12.36 0.10
CA MET A 1 15.78 -11.93 0.48
C MET A 1 15.10 -11.44 -0.79
N THR A 2 13.89 -11.89 -1.08
CA THR A 2 13.20 -11.56 -2.34
C THR A 2 12.17 -10.48 -2.05
N ASN A 3 12.32 -9.32 -2.68
CA ASN A 3 11.41 -8.21 -2.50
C ASN A 3 10.27 -8.33 -3.51
N HIS A 4 9.04 -8.13 -3.05
CA HIS A 4 7.84 -8.15 -3.90
C HIS A 4 7.22 -6.76 -3.97
N LEU A 5 6.95 -6.29 -5.19
CA LEU A 5 6.28 -5.02 -5.45
C LEU A 5 4.80 -5.26 -5.73
N ILE A 6 3.94 -4.55 -5.00
CA ILE A 6 2.49 -4.59 -5.15
C ILE A 6 2.02 -3.16 -5.43
N SER A 7 1.38 -2.94 -6.58
CA SER A 7 0.72 -1.67 -6.91
C SER A 7 -0.77 -1.87 -6.95
N VAL A 8 -1.51 -1.09 -6.16
CA VAL A 8 -2.96 -1.19 -6.03
C VAL A 8 -3.61 0.18 -6.16
N LEU A 9 -4.78 0.19 -6.77
CA LEU A 9 -5.69 1.35 -6.74
C LEU A 9 -6.59 1.23 -5.52
N VAL A 10 -6.72 2.33 -4.79
CA VAL A 10 -7.42 2.39 -3.52
C VAL A 10 -8.29 3.62 -3.47
N GLU A 11 -9.40 3.57 -2.72
CA GLU A 11 -10.22 4.76 -2.51
C GLU A 11 -9.43 5.83 -1.75
N ASN A 12 -9.57 7.09 -2.18
CA ASN A 12 -8.96 8.24 -1.53
C ASN A 12 -9.80 8.70 -0.32
N LYS A 13 -9.85 7.88 0.73
CA LYS A 13 -10.63 8.13 1.95
C LYS A 13 -9.77 8.03 3.21
N PRO A 14 -10.09 8.78 4.28
CA PRO A 14 -9.41 8.66 5.57
C PRO A 14 -9.39 7.21 6.07
N GLY A 15 -8.23 6.76 6.57
CA GLY A 15 -8.04 5.43 7.15
C GLY A 15 -7.67 4.31 6.17
N VAL A 16 -7.75 4.53 4.85
CA VAL A 16 -7.37 3.51 3.84
C VAL A 16 -5.89 3.12 3.95
N LEU A 17 -4.99 4.10 4.16
CA LEU A 17 -3.57 3.84 4.37
C LEU A 17 -3.29 2.95 5.59
N ALA A 18 -3.91 3.29 6.73
CA ALA A 18 -3.76 2.52 7.97
C ALA A 18 -4.31 1.09 7.79
N ARG A 19 -5.44 0.94 7.10
CA ARG A 19 -6.03 -0.37 6.81
C ARG A 19 -5.07 -1.23 5.99
N ILE A 20 -4.49 -0.71 4.90
CA ILE A 20 -3.60 -1.49 4.03
C ILE A 20 -2.28 -1.83 4.73
N SER A 21 -1.61 -0.86 5.35
CA SER A 21 -0.37 -1.11 6.10
C SER A 21 -0.58 -2.17 7.19
N SER A 22 -1.72 -2.12 7.92
CA SER A 22 -2.04 -3.13 8.93
C SER A 22 -2.28 -4.53 8.35
N MET A 23 -2.78 -4.67 7.11
CA MET A 23 -2.99 -5.98 6.49
C MET A 23 -1.68 -6.70 6.18
N PHE A 24 -0.62 -5.96 5.84
CA PHE A 24 0.72 -6.52 5.67
C PHE A 24 1.33 -6.91 7.02
N ALA A 25 1.26 -6.01 8.01
CA ALA A 25 1.76 -6.28 9.36
C ALA A 25 1.10 -7.52 10.00
N ARG A 26 -0.23 -7.68 9.85
CA ARG A 26 -0.97 -8.85 10.36
C ARG A 26 -0.51 -10.19 9.77
N ARG A 27 0.12 -10.18 8.59
CA ARG A 27 0.65 -11.37 7.93
C ARG A 27 2.14 -11.58 8.17
N GLY A 28 2.77 -10.71 8.97
CA GLY A 28 4.21 -10.78 9.25
C GLY A 28 5.08 -10.27 8.11
N PHE A 29 4.52 -9.60 7.10
CA PHE A 29 5.33 -9.00 6.03
C PHE A 29 5.98 -7.71 6.52
N ASN A 30 7.30 -7.61 6.32
CA ASN A 30 8.02 -6.37 6.55
C ASN A 30 7.83 -5.43 5.35
N ILE A 31 7.39 -4.21 5.60
CA ILE A 31 7.24 -3.19 4.55
C ILE A 31 8.61 -2.53 4.37
N HIS A 32 9.25 -2.80 3.24
CA HIS A 32 10.51 -2.17 2.86
C HIS A 32 10.29 -0.72 2.40
N SER A 33 9.26 -0.49 1.59
CA SER A 33 8.86 0.85 1.17
C SER A 33 7.36 0.93 0.90
N LEU A 34 6.78 2.12 1.10
CA LEU A 34 5.39 2.41 0.80
C LEU A 34 5.30 3.85 0.26
N ALA A 35 4.68 4.01 -0.90
CA ALA A 35 4.37 5.30 -1.49
C ALA A 35 2.89 5.35 -1.87
N VAL A 36 2.27 6.51 -1.70
CA VAL A 36 0.87 6.75 -2.06
C VAL A 36 0.72 8.13 -2.68
N GLY A 37 -0.14 8.24 -3.69
CA GLY A 37 -0.49 9.52 -4.28
C GLY A 37 -1.84 9.47 -5.01
N PRO A 38 -2.49 10.64 -5.19
CA PRO A 38 -3.73 10.73 -5.95
C PRO A 38 -3.49 10.34 -7.41
N THR A 39 -4.55 9.87 -8.07
CA THR A 39 -4.53 9.63 -9.52
C THR A 39 -5.19 10.78 -10.27
N SER A 40 -5.40 10.63 -11.57
CA SER A 40 -6.24 11.55 -12.35
C SER A 40 -7.70 11.55 -11.90
N ASP A 41 -8.16 10.45 -11.31
CA ASP A 41 -9.44 10.36 -10.61
C ASP A 41 -9.22 10.79 -9.14
N PRO A 42 -9.86 11.88 -8.67
CA PRO A 42 -9.67 12.41 -7.32
C PRO A 42 -10.19 11.47 -6.21
N ASP A 43 -11.12 10.56 -6.55
CA ASP A 43 -11.66 9.58 -5.61
C ASP A 43 -10.74 8.35 -5.46
N MET A 44 -9.69 8.26 -6.26
CA MET A 44 -8.77 7.14 -6.33
C MET A 44 -7.32 7.56 -6.09
N SER A 45 -6.61 6.76 -5.30
CA SER A 45 -5.17 6.88 -5.08
C SER A 45 -4.47 5.62 -5.56
N ARG A 46 -3.22 5.77 -6.01
CA ARG A 46 -2.33 4.65 -6.29
C ARG A 46 -1.39 4.46 -5.12
N MET A 47 -1.36 3.24 -4.58
CA MET A 47 -0.42 2.84 -3.55
C MET A 47 0.54 1.80 -4.12
N THR A 48 1.83 2.01 -3.89
CA THR A 48 2.91 1.09 -4.25
C THR A 48 3.59 0.65 -2.97
N VAL A 49 3.63 -0.66 -2.73
CA VAL A 49 4.21 -1.25 -1.52
C VAL A 49 5.27 -2.26 -1.96
N VAL A 50 6.46 -2.18 -1.37
CA VAL A 50 7.51 -3.18 -1.49
C VAL A 50 7.60 -3.93 -0.17
N VAL A 51 7.48 -5.25 -0.21
CA VAL A 51 7.50 -6.11 0.98
C VAL A 51 8.53 -7.22 0.85
N ASP A 52 9.06 -7.61 2.01
CA ASP A 52 9.96 -8.75 2.16
C ASP A 52 9.19 -9.88 2.88
N ALA A 53 9.32 -11.10 2.37
CA ALA A 53 8.71 -12.31 2.92
C ALA A 53 9.73 -13.18 3.68
#